data_AF-A0A158CW51-F1
#
_entry.id   AF-A0A158CW51-F1
#
_cell.length_a   1.000
_cell.length_b   1.000
_cell.length_c   1.000
_cell.angle_alpha   90.00
_cell.angle_beta   90.00
_cell.angle_gamma   90.00
#
_symmetry.space_group_name_H-M   'P 1'
#
loop_
_entity.id
_entity.type
_entity.pdbx_description
1 polymer ?
#
loop_
_entity_poly.entity_id
_entity_poly.type
_entity_poly.pdbx_seq_one_letter_code
_entity_poly.pdbx_strand_id
1 'polypeptide(L)'
;MRNYLCAMLLLAHAVGVRADERFHSAGHRWPQVYDASGQWVGGLESFGGVSGVRVIAGDAATIVPIARTSDAYGNQSATDFTWATSSSAEFTSTDCSGDPVVVPSGGPRPSIAVRQGNDVTVYIAAEGPTQNFAARSVLLVVPAGCVANQTPVTVTGFAVGATIPVSKLHPGALTIGF
;
A
#
# COMPACT_ATOMS: atom_id res chain seq x y z
N MET A 1 56.45 -6.48 -15.21
CA MET A 1 55.09 -7.08 -15.14
C MET A 1 54.19 -6.46 -14.06
N ARG A 2 54.74 -5.88 -12.97
CA ARG A 2 53.95 -5.27 -11.87
C ARG A 2 53.25 -3.94 -12.21
N ASN A 3 53.71 -3.21 -13.24
CA ASN A 3 53.18 -1.89 -13.59
C ASN A 3 51.96 -1.92 -14.53
N TYR A 4 51.71 -3.04 -15.22
CA TYR A 4 50.55 -3.17 -16.13
C TYR A 4 49.27 -3.57 -15.38
N LEU A 5 49.41 -4.26 -14.25
CA LEU A 5 48.29 -4.67 -13.39
C LEU A 5 47.63 -3.48 -12.69
N CYS A 6 48.41 -2.49 -12.24
CA CYS A 6 47.84 -1.27 -11.62
C CYS A 6 47.09 -0.40 -12.62
N ALA A 7 47.55 -0.33 -13.88
CA ALA A 7 46.90 0.45 -14.92
C ALA A 7 45.53 -0.14 -15.33
N MET A 8 45.40 -1.48 -15.37
CA MET A 8 44.10 -2.12 -15.66
C MET A 8 43.09 -1.98 -14.51
N LEU A 9 43.54 -2.00 -13.25
CA LEU A 9 42.65 -1.79 -12.09
C LEU A 9 42.09 -0.36 -12.02
N LEU A 10 42.90 0.66 -12.36
CA LEU A 10 42.43 2.05 -12.41
C LEU A 10 41.44 2.30 -13.56
N LEU A 11 41.64 1.64 -14.72
CA LEU A 11 40.68 1.69 -15.84
C LEU A 11 39.35 0.99 -15.51
N ALA A 12 39.37 -0.10 -14.74
CA ALA A 12 38.15 -0.79 -14.32
C ALA A 12 37.30 0.04 -13.33
N HIS A 13 37.93 0.79 -12.42
CA HIS A 13 37.21 1.69 -11.50
C HIS A 13 36.58 2.89 -12.21
N ALA A 14 37.20 3.41 -13.27
CA ALA A 14 36.62 4.52 -14.04
C ALA A 14 35.41 4.12 -14.90
N VAL A 15 35.30 2.84 -15.28
CA VAL A 15 34.13 2.31 -16.02
C VAL A 15 33.00 1.92 -15.05
N GLY A 16 33.33 1.44 -13.84
CA GLY A 16 32.35 1.14 -12.79
C GLY A 16 31.61 2.38 -12.28
N VAL A 17 32.31 3.51 -12.11
CA VAL A 17 31.70 4.77 -11.64
C VAL A 17 30.79 5.42 -12.69
N ARG A 18 31.04 5.18 -13.99
CA ARG A 18 30.19 5.73 -15.07
C ARG A 18 28.91 4.94 -15.32
N ALA A 19 28.80 3.71 -14.83
CA ALA A 19 27.56 2.94 -14.92
C ALA A 19 26.53 3.41 -13.88
N ASP A 20 26.99 3.94 -12.75
CA ASP A 20 26.14 4.38 -11.64
C ASP A 20 25.58 5.80 -11.88
N GLU A 21 26.36 6.71 -12.46
CA GLU A 21 25.91 8.08 -12.73
C GLU A 21 24.84 8.20 -13.83
N ARG A 22 24.68 7.19 -14.70
CA ARG A 22 23.67 7.22 -15.77
C ARG A 22 22.24 6.99 -15.27
N PHE A 23 22.06 6.50 -14.04
CA PHE A 23 20.72 6.38 -13.42
C PHE A 23 20.28 7.64 -12.67
N HIS A 24 21.18 8.60 -12.45
CA HIS A 24 20.89 9.78 -11.63
C HIS A 24 20.85 11.10 -12.40
N SER A 25 21.11 11.09 -13.72
CA SER A 25 21.27 12.34 -14.47
C SER A 25 20.56 12.34 -15.84
N ALA A 26 19.23 12.31 -15.82
CA ALA A 26 18.35 12.92 -16.84
C ALA A 26 16.89 12.88 -16.37
N GLY A 27 16.42 13.93 -15.68
CA GLY A 27 14.99 14.16 -15.41
C GLY A 27 14.26 13.01 -14.71
N HIS A 28 14.65 12.69 -13.47
CA HIS A 28 14.06 11.62 -12.66
C HIS A 28 12.54 11.83 -12.52
N ARG A 29 11.76 11.19 -13.39
CA ARG A 29 10.31 11.12 -13.27
C ARG A 29 10.00 10.00 -12.27
N TRP A 30 9.46 10.37 -11.12
CA TRP A 30 8.97 9.40 -10.16
C TRP A 30 7.76 8.70 -10.75
N PRO A 31 7.65 7.36 -10.66
CA PRO A 31 6.47 6.67 -11.16
C PRO A 31 5.23 7.20 -10.44
N GLN A 32 4.17 7.45 -11.20
CA GLN A 32 2.90 7.96 -10.73
C GLN A 32 1.80 6.95 -11.02
N VAL A 33 0.76 6.96 -10.20
CA VAL A 33 -0.40 6.10 -10.38
C VAL A 33 -1.56 6.93 -10.89
N TYR A 34 -2.22 6.40 -11.92
CA TYR A 34 -3.36 7.01 -12.58
C TYR A 34 -4.55 6.06 -12.53
N ASP A 35 -5.75 6.60 -12.42
CA ASP A 35 -6.97 5.81 -12.50
C ASP A 35 -7.38 5.51 -13.95
N ALA A 36 -8.47 4.77 -14.12
CA ALA A 36 -8.96 4.36 -15.43
C ALA A 36 -9.36 5.53 -16.35
N SER A 37 -9.59 6.73 -15.80
CA SER A 37 -9.88 7.95 -16.57
C SER A 37 -8.62 8.72 -16.95
N GLY A 38 -7.44 8.28 -16.49
CA GLY A 38 -6.17 8.96 -16.66
C GLY A 38 -5.94 10.07 -15.63
N GLN A 39 -6.78 10.18 -14.59
CA GLN A 39 -6.58 11.15 -13.53
C GLN A 39 -5.45 10.69 -12.61
N TRP A 40 -4.60 11.63 -12.20
CA TRP A 40 -3.56 11.36 -11.22
C TRP A 40 -4.16 11.02 -9.85
N VAL A 41 -3.70 9.91 -9.28
CA VAL A 41 -4.12 9.40 -7.97
C VAL A 41 -3.08 9.71 -6.90
N GLY A 42 -1.79 9.54 -7.23
CA GLY A 42 -0.70 9.70 -6.27
C GLY A 42 0.65 9.24 -6.83
N GLY A 43 1.73 9.50 -6.08
CA GLY A 43 3.04 8.93 -6.37
C GLY A 43 3.11 7.45 -6.00
N LEU A 44 3.81 6.65 -6.80
CA LEU A 44 4.15 5.28 -6.44
C LEU A 44 5.38 5.31 -5.50
N GLU A 45 5.19 4.92 -4.26
CA GLU A 45 6.21 4.98 -3.22
C GLU A 45 6.30 3.66 -2.45
N SER A 46 7.36 3.53 -1.64
CA SER A 46 7.57 2.36 -0.78
C SER A 46 7.93 2.77 0.65
N PHE A 47 7.38 2.05 1.63
CA PHE A 47 7.67 2.22 3.05
C PHE A 47 7.60 0.86 3.74
N GLY A 48 8.62 0.51 4.51
CA GLY A 48 8.64 -0.75 5.28
C GLY A 48 8.50 -2.01 4.42
N GLY A 49 8.97 -1.98 3.16
CA GLY A 49 8.84 -3.10 2.22
C GLY A 49 7.48 -3.20 1.51
N VAL A 50 6.56 -2.28 1.78
CA VAL A 50 5.26 -2.19 1.11
C VAL A 50 5.31 -1.07 0.07
N SER A 51 5.02 -1.41 -1.19
CA SER A 51 4.91 -0.45 -2.28
C SER A 51 3.44 -0.18 -2.63
N GLY A 52 3.13 1.08 -2.95
CA GLY A 52 1.76 1.48 -3.20
C GLY A 52 1.62 2.96 -3.55
N VAL A 53 0.39 3.43 -3.58
CA VAL A 53 0.08 4.84 -3.82
C VAL A 53 0.24 5.62 -2.52
N ARG A 54 1.05 6.68 -2.54
CA ARG A 54 1.05 7.66 -1.46
C ARG A 54 -0.25 8.46 -1.48
N VAL A 55 -1.01 8.39 -0.40
CA VAL A 55 -2.24 9.18 -0.20
C VAL A 55 -2.13 10.04 1.04
N ILE A 56 -2.86 11.14 1.07
CA ILE A 56 -2.87 12.11 2.18
C ILE A 56 -4.33 12.38 2.57
N ALA A 57 -4.63 12.30 3.87
CA ALA A 57 -5.87 12.81 4.45
C ALA A 57 -5.54 13.75 5.61
N GLY A 58 -5.73 15.05 5.41
CA GLY A 58 -5.28 16.06 6.38
C GLY A 58 -3.75 16.07 6.50
N ASP A 59 -3.25 15.84 7.71
CA ASP A 59 -1.82 15.70 8.01
C ASP A 59 -1.31 14.25 7.94
N ALA A 60 -2.20 13.29 7.72
CA ALA A 60 -1.89 11.87 7.72
C ALA A 60 -1.51 11.40 6.31
N ALA A 61 -0.23 11.07 6.12
CA ALA A 61 0.28 10.43 4.91
C ALA A 61 0.49 8.93 5.12
N THR A 62 0.02 8.10 4.18
CA THR A 62 0.20 6.65 4.20
C THR A 62 0.49 6.11 2.80
N ILE A 63 0.81 4.82 2.71
CA ILE A 63 1.01 4.10 1.45
C ILE A 63 -0.05 3.02 1.35
N VAL A 64 -0.92 3.15 0.35
CA VAL A 64 -2.00 2.20 0.07
C VAL A 64 -1.49 1.20 -0.96
N PRO A 65 -1.35 -0.09 -0.61
CA PRO A 65 -0.78 -1.06 -1.53
C PRO A 65 -1.69 -1.30 -2.74
N ILE A 66 -1.07 -1.58 -3.87
CA ILE A 66 -1.76 -1.99 -5.11
C ILE A 66 -1.24 -3.36 -5.53
N ALA A 67 -2.12 -4.16 -6.12
CA ALA A 67 -1.78 -5.49 -6.65
C ALA A 67 -2.16 -5.56 -8.12
N ARG A 68 -1.46 -6.42 -8.88
CA ARG A 68 -1.85 -6.71 -10.27
C ARG A 68 -3.27 -7.28 -10.28
N THR A 69 -4.05 -6.87 -11.27
CA THR A 69 -5.32 -7.55 -11.53
C THR A 69 -5.03 -8.95 -12.04
N SER A 70 -5.90 -9.90 -11.70
CA SER A 70 -5.85 -11.27 -12.21
C SER A 70 -7.19 -11.63 -12.83
N ASP A 71 -7.16 -12.37 -13.94
CA ASP A 71 -8.37 -12.98 -14.48
C ASP A 71 -8.84 -14.18 -13.63
N ALA A 72 -9.94 -14.82 -14.04
CA ALA A 72 -10.50 -15.97 -13.34
C ALA A 72 -9.57 -17.21 -13.33
N TYR A 73 -8.56 -17.24 -14.20
CA TYR A 73 -7.56 -18.31 -14.29
C TYR A 73 -6.26 -17.96 -13.55
N GLY A 74 -6.18 -16.76 -12.95
CA GLY A 74 -5.00 -16.29 -12.24
C GLY A 74 -3.92 -15.66 -13.12
N ASN A 75 -4.20 -15.40 -14.40
CA ASN A 75 -3.26 -14.67 -15.26
C ASN A 75 -3.24 -13.20 -14.84
N GLN A 76 -2.05 -12.68 -14.55
CA GLN A 76 -1.88 -11.32 -14.05
C GLN A 76 -1.71 -10.31 -15.18
N SER A 77 -2.36 -9.15 -15.08
CA SER A 77 -2.13 -8.04 -16.00
C SER A 77 -0.74 -7.44 -15.81
N ALA A 78 -0.07 -7.12 -16.93
CA ALA A 78 1.23 -6.46 -16.93
C ALA A 78 1.13 -4.96 -16.58
N THR A 79 -0.02 -4.33 -16.83
CA THR A 79 -0.21 -2.88 -16.75
C THR A 79 -1.31 -2.45 -15.78
N ASP A 80 -2.24 -3.36 -15.47
CA ASP A 80 -3.42 -3.02 -14.68
C ASP A 80 -3.27 -3.48 -13.24
N PHE A 81 -3.61 -2.57 -12.34
CA PHE A 81 -3.54 -2.76 -10.90
C PHE A 81 -4.89 -2.48 -10.26
N THR A 82 -5.08 -2.99 -9.06
CA THR A 82 -6.23 -2.71 -8.21
C THR A 82 -5.75 -2.40 -6.80
N TRP A 83 -6.59 -1.74 -6.01
CA TRP A 83 -6.34 -1.55 -4.59
C TRP A 83 -6.20 -2.91 -3.90
N ALA A 84 -5.03 -3.17 -3.34
CA ALA A 84 -4.82 -4.36 -2.52
C ALA A 84 -5.49 -4.11 -1.17
N THR A 85 -6.28 -5.09 -0.72
CA THR A 85 -7.01 -5.01 0.54
C THR A 85 -6.48 -6.03 1.52
N SER A 86 -6.60 -5.74 2.81
CA SER A 86 -6.33 -6.73 3.85
C SER A 86 -7.27 -7.92 3.70
N SER A 87 -6.77 -9.12 3.99
CA SER A 87 -7.55 -10.36 3.99
C SER A 87 -8.60 -10.40 5.10
N SER A 88 -8.37 -9.65 6.18
CA SER A 88 -9.32 -9.45 7.27
C SER A 88 -9.21 -8.05 7.90
N ALA A 89 -10.25 -7.66 8.64
CA ALA A 89 -10.27 -6.48 9.49
C ALA A 89 -11.12 -6.73 10.75
N GLU A 90 -10.61 -6.34 11.91
CA GLU A 90 -11.26 -6.53 13.22
C GLU A 90 -12.10 -5.30 13.58
N PHE A 91 -13.28 -5.51 14.15
CA PHE A 91 -14.22 -4.45 14.53
C PHE A 91 -14.64 -4.59 15.98
N THR A 92 -14.86 -3.46 16.65
CA THR A 92 -15.38 -3.45 18.04
C THR A 92 -16.89 -3.69 18.10
N SER A 93 -17.59 -3.57 16.97
CA SER A 93 -18.99 -3.94 16.78
C SER A 93 -19.15 -5.45 16.54
N THR A 94 -20.37 -5.97 16.68
CA THR A 94 -20.69 -7.40 16.47
C THR A 94 -21.03 -7.76 15.02
N ASP A 95 -21.17 -6.76 14.15
CA ASP A 95 -21.68 -6.88 12.78
C ASP A 95 -20.76 -6.20 11.76
N CYS A 96 -19.49 -5.96 12.11
CA CYS A 96 -18.51 -5.28 11.28
C CYS A 96 -18.96 -3.88 10.81
N SER A 97 -19.83 -3.24 11.58
CA SER A 97 -20.20 -1.84 11.41
C SER A 97 -19.20 -0.89 12.07
N GLY A 98 -19.18 0.36 11.62
CA GLY A 98 -18.26 1.37 12.12
C GLY A 98 -16.83 1.17 11.61
N ASP A 99 -15.88 1.72 12.36
CA ASP A 99 -14.47 1.71 11.96
C ASP A 99 -13.76 0.42 12.41
N PRO A 100 -12.86 -0.13 11.57
CA PRO A 100 -12.00 -1.24 11.96
C PRO A 100 -10.91 -0.78 12.92
N VAL A 101 -10.31 -1.73 13.63
CA VAL A 101 -9.04 -1.53 14.33
C VAL A 101 -7.92 -1.48 13.29
N VAL A 102 -7.17 -0.36 13.24
CA VAL A 102 -6.04 -0.23 12.32
C VAL A 102 -4.82 -0.92 12.91
N VAL A 103 -4.35 -1.98 12.25
CA VAL A 103 -3.11 -2.67 12.63
C VAL A 103 -1.88 -1.94 12.08
N PRO A 104 -0.69 -2.05 12.70
CA PRO A 104 0.54 -1.41 12.23
C PRO A 104 1.00 -2.02 10.89
N SER A 105 0.46 -1.49 9.78
CA SER A 105 0.83 -1.83 8.42
C SER A 105 0.74 -0.59 7.52
N GLY A 106 1.59 -0.52 6.49
CA GLY A 106 1.47 0.47 5.43
C GLY A 106 1.85 1.91 5.84
N GLY A 107 2.81 2.49 5.13
CA GLY A 107 3.14 3.91 5.17
C GLY A 107 3.62 4.49 6.52
N PRO A 108 4.02 5.78 6.53
CA PRO A 108 4.48 6.46 7.75
C PRO A 108 3.42 6.56 8.84
N ARG A 109 2.17 6.85 8.47
CA ARG A 109 1.01 6.69 9.36
C ARG A 109 0.31 5.37 9.01
N PRO A 110 0.18 4.42 9.97
CA PRO A 110 -0.41 3.11 9.70
C PRO A 110 -1.78 3.22 9.05
N SER A 111 -2.06 2.33 8.10
CA SER A 111 -3.36 2.25 7.46
C SER A 111 -3.74 0.83 7.09
N ILE A 112 -5.03 0.64 6.86
CA ILE A 112 -5.61 -0.61 6.38
C ILE A 112 -6.61 -0.31 5.27
N ALA A 113 -6.49 -1.01 4.14
CA ALA A 113 -7.47 -0.98 3.06
C ALA A 113 -8.46 -2.13 3.24
N VAL A 114 -9.73 -1.81 3.42
CA VAL A 114 -10.79 -2.80 3.69
C VAL A 114 -11.79 -2.80 2.55
N ARG A 115 -12.12 -4.00 2.07
CA ARG A 115 -13.13 -4.22 1.03
C ARG A 115 -14.45 -4.65 1.66
N GLN A 116 -15.53 -3.93 1.34
CA GLN A 116 -16.91 -4.32 1.66
C GLN A 116 -17.73 -4.30 0.37
N GLY A 117 -18.10 -5.48 -0.11
CA GLY A 117 -18.65 -5.62 -1.46
C GLY A 117 -17.66 -5.13 -2.52
N ASN A 118 -18.09 -4.19 -3.35
CA ASN A 118 -17.25 -3.58 -4.40
C ASN A 118 -16.47 -2.36 -3.92
N ASP A 119 -16.75 -1.86 -2.71
CA ASP A 119 -16.14 -0.66 -2.18
C ASP A 119 -14.85 -0.99 -1.42
N VAL A 120 -13.81 -0.21 -1.66
CA VAL A 120 -12.55 -0.23 -0.91
C VAL A 120 -12.38 1.11 -0.23
N THR A 121 -12.24 1.07 1.09
CA THR A 121 -11.96 2.24 1.92
C THR A 121 -10.64 2.04 2.66
N VAL A 122 -9.80 3.06 2.63
CA VAL A 122 -8.56 3.11 3.40
C VAL A 122 -8.85 3.81 4.70
N TYR A 123 -8.54 3.15 5.82
CA TYR A 123 -8.65 3.67 7.17
C TYR A 123 -7.26 3.97 7.68
N ILE A 124 -7.03 5.21 8.08
CA ILE A 124 -5.73 5.72 8.51
C ILE A 124 -5.77 5.93 10.02
N ALA A 125 -4.73 5.45 10.71
CA ALA A 125 -4.61 5.55 12.15
C ALA A 125 -4.70 7.00 12.63
N ALA A 126 -5.39 7.20 13.75
CA ALA A 126 -5.36 8.44 14.53
C ALA A 126 -3.96 8.67 15.14
N GLU A 127 -3.73 9.88 15.62
CA GLU A 127 -2.50 10.19 16.36
C GLU A 127 -2.47 9.47 17.70
N GLY A 128 -1.27 9.01 18.10
CA GLY A 128 -1.04 8.41 19.41
C GLY A 128 -0.45 7.00 19.35
N PRO A 129 -0.20 6.39 20.51
CA PRO A 129 0.33 5.04 20.61
C PRO A 129 -0.74 4.00 20.27
N THR A 130 -0.31 2.76 20.02
CA THR A 130 -1.22 1.62 19.97
C THR A 130 -1.97 1.44 21.29
N GLN A 131 -3.20 0.97 21.21
CA GLN A 131 -4.06 0.62 22.34
C GLN A 131 -4.70 -0.75 22.14
N ASN A 132 -5.23 -1.32 23.23
CA ASN A 132 -5.92 -2.60 23.19
C ASN A 132 -7.41 -2.39 22.95
N PHE A 133 -7.96 -3.06 21.95
CA PHE A 133 -9.38 -3.06 21.61
C PHE A 133 -9.99 -4.43 21.88
N ALA A 134 -11.27 -4.44 22.26
CA ALA A 134 -12.07 -5.66 22.34
C ALA A 134 -12.80 -5.87 20.99
N ALA A 135 -12.20 -6.65 20.09
CA ALA A 135 -12.78 -6.98 18.80
C ALA A 135 -13.92 -8.00 18.96
N ARG A 136 -15.11 -7.64 18.48
CA ARG A 136 -16.34 -8.43 18.59
C ARG A 136 -16.78 -9.02 17.26
N SER A 137 -16.17 -8.62 16.15
CA SER A 137 -16.35 -9.26 14.86
C SER A 137 -15.14 -9.07 13.98
N VAL A 138 -15.01 -9.95 12.99
CA VAL A 138 -13.99 -9.88 11.95
C VAL A 138 -14.66 -9.91 10.59
N LEU A 139 -14.28 -8.97 9.72
CA LEU A 139 -14.63 -9.00 8.31
C LEU A 139 -13.56 -9.82 7.58
N LEU A 140 -13.98 -10.82 6.82
CA LEU A 140 -13.11 -11.70 6.04
C LEU A 140 -13.33 -11.45 4.54
N VAL A 141 -12.26 -11.52 3.75
CA VAL A 141 -12.33 -11.50 2.29
C VAL A 141 -12.66 -12.87 1.71
N VAL A 142 -12.20 -13.96 2.37
CA VAL A 142 -12.44 -15.34 1.93
C VAL A 142 -12.71 -16.26 3.13
N PRO A 143 -13.91 -16.87 3.26
CA PRO A 143 -15.13 -16.50 2.55
C PRO A 143 -15.53 -15.06 2.87
N ALA A 144 -16.06 -14.34 1.88
CA ALA A 144 -16.45 -12.95 2.06
C ALA A 144 -17.60 -12.83 3.06
N GLY A 145 -17.42 -12.08 4.14
CA GLY A 145 -18.48 -11.85 5.12
C GLY A 145 -17.99 -11.37 6.48
N CYS A 146 -18.94 -10.92 7.30
CA CYS A 146 -18.69 -10.59 8.69
C CYS A 146 -18.97 -11.79 9.59
N VAL A 147 -18.06 -12.07 10.51
CA VAL A 147 -18.19 -13.13 11.52
C VAL A 147 -18.12 -12.51 12.90
N ALA A 148 -19.16 -12.71 13.71
CA ALA A 148 -19.15 -12.30 15.11
C ALA A 148 -18.27 -13.23 15.94
N ASN A 149 -17.42 -12.65 16.80
CA ASN A 149 -16.63 -13.39 17.77
C ASN A 149 -17.54 -13.82 18.93
N GLN A 150 -17.57 -15.11 19.25
CA GLN A 150 -18.36 -15.62 20.39
C GLN A 150 -17.90 -15.01 21.72
N THR A 151 -16.61 -14.72 21.84
CA THR A 151 -16.01 -14.00 22.96
C THR A 151 -15.12 -12.90 22.40
N PRO A 152 -15.17 -11.66 22.91
CA PRO A 152 -14.34 -10.58 22.40
C PRO A 152 -12.85 -10.94 22.44
N VAL A 153 -12.16 -10.68 21.34
CA VAL A 153 -10.71 -10.91 21.19
C VAL A 153 -9.98 -9.61 21.47
N THR A 154 -8.89 -9.65 22.23
CA THR A 154 -8.07 -8.45 22.43
C THR A 154 -7.14 -8.26 21.24
N VAL A 155 -7.22 -7.09 20.60
CA VAL A 155 -6.40 -6.72 19.43
C VAL A 155 -5.65 -5.43 19.75
N THR A 156 -4.34 -5.42 19.55
CA THR A 156 -3.52 -4.21 19.69
C THR A 156 -3.45 -3.47 18.35
N GLY A 157 -3.84 -2.21 18.34
CA GLY A 157 -3.84 -1.39 17.12
C GLY A 157 -4.10 0.09 17.40
N PHE A 158 -4.53 0.82 16.38
CA PHE A 158 -4.87 2.24 16.47
C PHE A 158 -6.36 2.45 16.20
N ALA A 159 -6.91 3.54 16.77
CA ALA A 159 -8.21 4.04 16.35
C ALA A 159 -8.08 4.66 14.95
N VAL A 160 -9.20 4.76 14.22
CA VAL A 160 -9.24 5.47 12.94
C VAL A 160 -9.27 6.98 13.20
N GLY A 161 -8.40 7.71 12.50
CA GLY A 161 -8.38 9.18 12.51
C GLY A 161 -8.86 9.81 11.20
N ALA A 162 -8.72 9.09 10.08
CA ALA A 162 -9.18 9.55 8.77
C ALA A 162 -9.54 8.35 7.87
N THR A 163 -10.42 8.60 6.90
CA THR A 163 -10.84 7.59 5.91
C THR A 163 -10.81 8.14 4.50
N ILE A 164 -10.48 7.28 3.53
CA ILE A 164 -10.46 7.62 2.10
C ILE A 164 -11.20 6.50 1.33
N PRO A 165 -12.36 6.78 0.70
CA PRO A 165 -13.09 5.79 -0.08
C PRO A 165 -12.46 5.64 -1.48
N VAL A 166 -11.28 5.04 -1.55
CA VAL A 166 -10.40 5.02 -2.74
C VAL A 166 -11.05 4.45 -3.99
N SER A 167 -11.91 3.43 -3.88
CA SER A 167 -12.61 2.88 -5.07
C SER A 167 -13.74 3.76 -5.57
N LYS A 168 -14.28 4.65 -4.73
CA LYS A 168 -15.30 5.64 -5.12
C LYS A 168 -14.67 6.84 -5.79
N LEU A 169 -13.50 7.26 -5.28
CA LEU A 169 -12.73 8.36 -5.86
C LEU A 169 -12.03 7.96 -7.16
N HIS A 170 -11.52 6.72 -7.22
CA HIS A 170 -10.76 6.18 -8.34
C HIS A 170 -11.31 4.79 -8.73
N PRO A 171 -12.43 4.75 -9.47
CA PRO A 171 -13.02 3.50 -9.90
C PRO A 171 -12.23 2.85 -11.03
N GLY A 172 -12.27 1.51 -11.08
CA GLY A 172 -11.64 0.73 -12.15
C GLY A 172 -10.18 0.38 -11.89
N ALA A 173 -9.49 -0.01 -12.96
CA ALA A 173 -8.08 -0.38 -12.90
C ALA A 173 -7.20 0.87 -12.75
N LEU A 174 -6.13 0.70 -11.98
CA LEU A 174 -5.05 1.67 -11.82
C LEU A 174 -3.92 1.31 -12.80
N THR A 175 -3.21 2.32 -13.27
CA THR A 175 -2.02 2.17 -14.14
C THR A 175 -0.84 2.94 -13.57
N ILE A 176 0.38 2.52 -13.92
CA ILE A 176 1.61 3.20 -13.51
C ILE A 176 2.24 3.89 -14.73
N GLY A 177 2.57 5.18 -14.60
CA GLY A 177 3.20 6.00 -15.63
C GLY A 177 4.32 6.90 -15.07
N PHE A 178 4.89 7.77 -15.92
CA PHE A 178 6.05 8.63 -15.58
C PHE A 178 5.88 10.09 -16.01
#